data_AF-A0A6M1S8R5-F1
#
_entry.id   AF-A0A6M1S8R5-F1
#
_cell.length_a   1.000
_cell.length_b   1.000
_cell.length_c   1.000
_cell.angle_alpha   90.00
_cell.angle_beta   90.00
_cell.angle_gamma   90.00
#
_symmetry.space_group_name_H-M   'P 1'
#
loop_
_entity.id
_entity.type
_entity.pdbx_description
1 polymer ?
#
loop_
_entity_poly.entity_id
_entity_poly.type
_entity_poly.pdbx_seq_one_letter_code
_entity_poly.pdbx_strand_id
1 'polypeptide(L)'
;MAMARLRRSLALLTLLGLLLMSTQATAEQWVEVGDYEIHYSAIATRHLSPEVAQAHRIQRSAGHGLVNVAVRQRQPDGTTRPVMANVQGSAGGLNDAGESLGFRNVRDGDATYHIALFSLRHDEPMRFDLEVRHDRNAPPQPVSFIQRFYIER
;
A
#
# COMPACT_ATOMS: atom_id res chain seq x y z
N MET A 1 39.60 37.45 -4.78
CA MET A 1 39.53 36.16 -4.03
C MET A 1 38.21 35.96 -3.25
N ALA A 2 37.59 37.00 -2.69
CA ALA A 2 36.35 36.90 -1.89
C ALA A 2 35.11 36.41 -2.66
N MET A 3 34.87 36.89 -3.89
CA MET A 3 33.72 36.46 -4.73
C MET A 3 33.73 34.97 -5.09
N ALA A 4 34.92 34.35 -5.22
CA ALA A 4 35.04 32.92 -5.49
C ALA A 4 34.67 32.06 -4.28
N ARG A 5 34.93 32.56 -3.05
CA ARG A 5 34.48 31.91 -1.81
C ARG A 5 32.96 32.01 -1.67
N LEU A 6 32.39 33.19 -1.93
CA LEU A 6 30.94 33.41 -1.88
C LEU A 6 30.16 32.52 -2.87
N ARG A 7 30.68 32.35 -4.10
CA ARG A 7 30.09 31.45 -5.11
C ARG A 7 30.14 29.97 -4.69
N ARG A 8 31.22 29.54 -4.04
CA ARG A 8 31.36 28.17 -3.50
C ARG A 8 30.42 27.93 -2.32
N SER A 9 30.28 28.91 -1.42
CA SER A 9 29.32 28.85 -0.32
C SER A 9 27.88 28.76 -0.83
N LEU A 10 27.54 29.55 -1.85
CA LEU A 10 26.21 29.56 -2.44
C LEU A 10 25.90 28.23 -3.15
N ALA A 11 26.86 27.64 -3.86
CA ALA A 11 26.73 26.32 -4.48
C ALA A 11 26.56 25.17 -3.47
N LEU A 12 27.23 25.26 -2.32
CA LEU A 12 27.10 24.26 -1.25
C LEU A 12 25.73 24.34 -0.58
N LEU A 13 25.19 25.55 -0.41
CA LEU A 13 23.85 25.80 0.14
C LEU A 13 22.75 25.31 -0.81
N THR A 14 22.88 25.51 -2.13
CA THR A 14 21.93 24.94 -3.10
C THR A 14 21.99 23.41 -3.11
N LEU A 15 23.19 22.80 -3.08
CA LEU A 15 23.32 21.35 -3.03
C LEU A 15 22.70 20.74 -1.75
N LEU A 16 22.87 21.40 -0.60
CA LEU A 16 22.24 21.00 0.66
C LEU A 16 20.71 21.17 0.63
N GLY A 17 20.20 22.19 -0.07
CA GLY A 17 18.77 22.39 -0.30
C GLY A 17 18.12 21.29 -1.14
N LEU A 18 18.82 20.75 -2.15
CA LEU A 18 18.30 19.64 -2.97
C LEU A 18 18.24 18.30 -2.21
N LEU A 19 19.15 18.08 -1.25
CA LEU A 19 19.17 16.86 -0.42
C LEU A 19 17.97 16.76 0.56
N LEU A 20 17.33 17.89 0.87
CA LEU A 20 16.16 17.95 1.75
C LEU A 20 14.83 17.68 1.03
N MET A 21 14.86 17.49 -0.29
CA MET A 21 13.69 17.10 -1.09
C MET A 21 13.54 15.57 -1.16
N SER A 22 13.78 14.87 -0.05
CA SER A 22 13.51 13.44 0.05
C SER A 22 11.99 13.23 0.07
N THR A 23 11.43 12.81 -1.05
CA THR A 23 10.04 12.37 -1.16
C THR A 23 9.80 11.22 -0.19
N GLN A 24 8.76 11.30 0.64
CA GLN A 24 8.32 10.21 1.49
C GLN A 24 7.80 9.08 0.59
N ALA A 25 8.65 8.07 0.33
CA ALA A 25 8.22 6.85 -0.34
C ALA A 25 7.36 6.04 0.64
N THR A 26 6.09 5.80 0.30
CA THR A 26 5.31 4.74 0.97
C THR A 26 5.94 3.42 0.57
N ALA A 27 6.67 2.78 1.49
CA ALA A 27 7.27 1.48 1.25
C ALA A 27 6.15 0.45 1.00
N GLU A 28 6.11 -0.15 -0.18
CA GLU A 28 5.26 -1.30 -0.48
C GLU A 28 5.69 -2.46 0.43
N GLN A 29 4.75 -3.03 1.19
CA GLN A 29 5.03 -4.09 2.16
C GLN A 29 4.63 -5.44 1.60
N TRP A 30 5.40 -6.48 1.90
CA TRP A 30 5.08 -7.84 1.46
C TRP A 30 5.56 -8.91 2.45
N VAL A 31 4.97 -10.11 2.34
CA VAL A 31 5.39 -11.32 3.07
C VAL A 31 5.76 -12.41 2.06
N GLU A 32 6.88 -13.10 2.29
CA GLU A 32 7.31 -14.27 1.52
C GLU A 32 6.74 -15.57 2.10
N VAL A 33 6.20 -16.43 1.24
CA VAL A 33 5.69 -17.77 1.59
C VAL A 33 6.13 -18.75 0.51
N GLY A 34 7.28 -19.40 0.73
CA GLY A 34 7.90 -20.23 -0.31
C GLY A 34 8.19 -19.40 -1.56
N ASP A 35 7.66 -19.82 -2.71
CA ASP A 35 7.81 -19.10 -3.98
C ASP A 35 6.79 -17.96 -4.15
N TYR A 36 5.97 -17.65 -3.15
CA TYR A 36 4.93 -16.64 -3.24
C TYR A 36 5.29 -15.37 -2.47
N GLU A 37 4.90 -14.23 -3.03
CA GLU A 37 5.02 -12.90 -2.44
C GLU A 37 3.62 -12.32 -2.30
N ILE A 38 3.22 -12.03 -1.06
CA ILE A 38 1.93 -11.39 -0.75
C ILE A 38 2.22 -9.93 -0.47
N HIS A 39 1.98 -9.08 -1.47
CA HIS A 39 2.10 -7.64 -1.40
C HIS A 39 0.81 -7.05 -0.83
N TYR A 40 0.93 -6.14 0.13
CA TYR A 40 -0.22 -5.49 0.75
C TYR A 40 0.06 -4.00 0.98
N SER A 41 -0.99 -3.21 0.85
CA SER A 41 -0.95 -1.78 1.13
C SER A 41 -2.32 -1.26 1.54
N ALA A 42 -2.34 -0.14 2.26
CA ALA A 42 -3.56 0.58 2.56
C ALA A 42 -3.37 2.08 2.32
N ILE A 43 -4.35 2.69 1.65
CA ILE A 43 -4.30 4.10 1.25
C ILE A 43 -5.67 4.78 1.45
N ALA A 44 -5.68 6.06 1.83
CA ALA A 44 -6.90 6.85 1.82
C ALA A 44 -7.40 7.05 0.38
N THR A 45 -8.68 6.82 0.11
CA THR A 45 -9.23 6.89 -1.26
C THR A 45 -9.11 8.28 -1.88
N ARG A 46 -9.07 9.35 -1.08
CA ARG A 46 -8.78 10.72 -1.56
C ARG A 46 -7.44 10.85 -2.29
N HIS A 47 -6.45 10.02 -1.96
CA HIS A 47 -5.12 10.01 -2.57
C HIS A 47 -5.04 9.19 -3.86
N LEU A 48 -6.08 8.43 -4.21
CA LEU A 48 -6.12 7.77 -5.52
C LEU A 48 -6.20 8.82 -6.61
N SER A 49 -5.53 8.56 -7.74
CA SER A 49 -5.71 9.39 -8.94
C SER A 49 -7.16 9.29 -9.43
N PRO A 50 -7.70 10.33 -10.08
CA PRO A 50 -9.04 10.29 -10.68
C PRO A 50 -9.24 9.08 -11.60
N GLU A 51 -8.22 8.74 -12.39
CA GLU A 51 -8.23 7.67 -13.38
C GLU A 51 -8.32 6.30 -12.71
N VAL A 52 -7.49 6.03 -11.70
CA VAL A 52 -7.51 4.77 -10.93
C VAL A 52 -8.84 4.60 -10.21
N ALA A 53 -9.32 5.69 -9.58
CA ALA A 53 -10.61 5.68 -8.89
C ALA A 53 -11.76 5.38 -9.86
N GLN A 54 -11.77 6.00 -11.04
CA GLN A 54 -12.79 5.77 -12.06
C GLN A 54 -12.71 4.35 -12.64
N ALA A 55 -11.51 3.90 -13.03
CA ALA A 55 -11.27 2.58 -13.60
C ALA A 55 -11.78 1.45 -12.69
N HIS A 56 -11.61 1.61 -11.39
CA HIS A 56 -12.04 0.63 -10.40
C HIS A 56 -13.38 0.96 -9.75
N ARG A 57 -14.07 2.04 -10.14
CA ARG A 57 -15.35 2.49 -9.54
C ARG A 57 -15.25 2.70 -8.03
N ILE A 58 -14.18 3.35 -7.60
CA ILE A 58 -13.92 3.72 -6.21
C ILE A 58 -14.31 5.20 -6.04
N GLN A 59 -15.21 5.49 -5.11
CA GLN A 59 -15.52 6.86 -4.76
C GLN A 59 -14.36 7.44 -3.94
N ARG A 60 -13.74 8.50 -4.44
CA ARG A 60 -12.73 9.25 -3.69
C ARG A 60 -13.42 10.00 -2.54
N SER A 61 -12.99 9.75 -1.31
CA SER A 61 -13.58 10.32 -0.09
C SER A 61 -12.51 10.54 0.98
N ALA A 62 -12.75 11.52 1.85
CA ALA A 62 -11.94 11.71 3.06
C ALA A 62 -12.23 10.65 4.13
N GLY A 63 -13.41 10.00 4.11
CA GLY A 63 -13.86 9.04 5.12
C GLY A 63 -13.60 7.57 4.79
N HIS A 64 -13.00 7.26 3.64
CA HIS A 64 -12.76 5.88 3.22
C HIS A 64 -11.31 5.63 2.84
N GLY A 65 -10.82 4.47 3.25
CA GLY A 65 -9.58 3.89 2.76
C GLY A 65 -9.83 2.70 1.84
N LEU A 66 -8.77 2.31 1.14
CA LEU A 66 -8.68 1.14 0.29
C LEU A 66 -7.52 0.29 0.79
N VAL A 67 -7.77 -0.96 1.12
CA VAL A 67 -6.72 -1.96 1.30
C VAL A 67 -6.59 -2.77 0.01
N ASN A 68 -5.36 -3.01 -0.40
CA ASN A 68 -5.00 -3.76 -1.59
C ASN A 68 -4.12 -4.95 -1.18
N VAL A 69 -4.41 -6.12 -1.74
CA VAL A 69 -3.60 -7.32 -1.63
C VAL A 69 -3.34 -7.86 -3.04
N ALA A 70 -2.07 -8.10 -3.38
CA ALA A 70 -1.66 -8.75 -4.61
C ALA A 70 -0.77 -9.94 -4.26
N VAL A 71 -1.04 -11.10 -4.88
CA VAL A 71 -0.19 -12.28 -4.72
C VAL A 71 0.55 -12.53 -6.01
N ARG A 72 1.86 -12.75 -5.90
CA ARG A 72 2.74 -13.07 -7.01
C ARG A 72 3.49 -14.35 -6.70
N GLN A 73 3.74 -15.17 -7.71
CA GLN A 73 4.60 -16.34 -7.63
C GLN A 73 5.91 -16.06 -8.37
N ARG A 74 7.02 -16.16 -7.68
CA ARG A 74 8.36 -16.13 -8.26
C ARG A 74 8.55 -17.34 -9.16
N GLN A 75 9.04 -17.10 -10.36
CA GLN A 75 9.33 -18.14 -11.35
C GLN A 75 10.83 -18.48 -11.31
N PRO A 76 11.24 -19.67 -11.79
CA PRO A 76 12.65 -20.07 -11.83
C PRO A 76 13.56 -19.13 -12.65
N ASP A 77 12.99 -18.40 -13.61
CA ASP A 77 13.70 -17.42 -14.46
C ASP A 77 13.87 -16.04 -13.79
N GLY A 78 13.42 -15.90 -12.53
CA GLY A 78 13.47 -14.66 -11.75
C GLY A 78 12.31 -13.71 -12.03
N THR A 79 11.38 -14.04 -12.94
CA THR A 79 10.16 -13.24 -13.15
C THR A 79 9.12 -13.52 -12.07
N THR A 80 8.05 -12.73 -12.04
CA THR A 80 6.91 -12.98 -11.15
C THR A 80 5.63 -13.11 -11.95
N ARG A 81 4.75 -14.00 -11.52
CA ARG A 81 3.43 -14.23 -12.12
C ARG A 81 2.32 -13.92 -11.11
N PRO A 82 1.31 -13.12 -11.46
CA PRO A 82 0.19 -12.87 -10.56
C PRO A 82 -0.63 -14.14 -10.30
N VAL A 83 -1.10 -14.29 -9.07
CA VAL A 83 -1.85 -15.45 -8.58
C VAL A 83 -3.18 -14.97 -8.03
N MET A 84 -4.26 -15.64 -8.46
CA MET A 84 -5.58 -15.43 -7.88
C MET A 84 -5.60 -15.96 -6.45
N ALA A 85 -5.94 -15.10 -5.48
CA ALA A 85 -6.14 -15.51 -4.09
C ALA A 85 -7.61 -15.32 -3.65
N ASN A 86 -7.96 -15.97 -2.56
CA ASN A 86 -9.14 -15.64 -1.77
C ASN A 86 -8.67 -14.92 -0.52
N VAL A 87 -9.08 -13.65 -0.37
CA VAL A 87 -8.68 -12.79 0.74
C VAL A 87 -9.90 -12.50 1.60
N GLN A 88 -9.73 -12.66 2.91
CA GLN A 88 -10.71 -12.33 3.93
C GLN A 88 -10.00 -11.55 5.04
N GLY A 89 -10.73 -10.84 5.89
CA GLY A 89 -10.14 -10.15 7.01
C GLY A 89 -11.00 -9.05 7.60
N SER A 90 -10.39 -8.29 8.51
CA SER A 90 -10.99 -7.11 9.13
C SER A 90 -10.01 -5.93 9.19
N ALA A 91 -10.57 -4.74 9.34
CA ALA A 91 -9.82 -3.51 9.60
C ALA A 91 -10.48 -2.71 10.73
N GLY A 92 -9.68 -2.20 11.67
CA GLY A 92 -10.22 -1.54 12.86
C GLY A 92 -9.19 -0.70 13.61
N GLY A 93 -9.60 -0.16 14.75
CA GLY A 93 -8.65 0.42 15.70
C GLY A 93 -7.81 -0.67 16.37
N LEU A 94 -6.76 -0.29 17.11
CA LEU A 94 -5.92 -1.27 17.80
C LEU A 94 -6.64 -2.03 18.93
N ASN A 95 -7.77 -1.51 19.41
CA ASN A 95 -8.49 -1.99 20.59
C ASN A 95 -9.91 -2.52 20.27
N ASP A 96 -10.30 -2.62 19.00
CA ASP A 96 -11.59 -3.17 18.60
C ASP A 96 -11.42 -4.31 17.58
N ALA A 97 -12.49 -5.07 17.37
CA ALA A 97 -12.49 -6.22 16.46
C ALA A 97 -12.44 -5.82 14.96
N GLY A 98 -12.61 -4.54 14.65
CA GLY A 98 -12.70 -4.03 13.29
C GLY A 98 -14.01 -4.36 12.56
N GLU A 99 -14.17 -3.76 11.39
CA GLU A 99 -15.21 -4.12 10.42
C GLU A 99 -14.69 -5.22 9.48
N SER A 100 -15.57 -6.11 9.04
CA SER A 100 -15.22 -7.13 8.05
C SER A 100 -15.02 -6.50 6.67
N LEU A 101 -13.97 -6.96 5.97
CA LEU A 101 -13.58 -6.42 4.67
C LEU A 101 -14.22 -7.21 3.52
N GLY A 102 -15.05 -6.52 2.73
CA GLY A 102 -15.65 -7.06 1.50
C GLY A 102 -14.69 -7.02 0.31
N PHE A 103 -13.73 -7.96 0.25
CA PHE A 103 -12.77 -8.03 -0.85
C PHE A 103 -13.44 -8.35 -2.19
N ARG A 104 -13.05 -7.61 -3.24
CA ARG A 104 -13.37 -7.93 -4.63
C ARG A 104 -12.11 -8.02 -5.48
N ASN A 105 -12.19 -8.82 -6.53
CA ASN A 105 -11.09 -9.03 -7.46
C ASN A 105 -11.14 -7.97 -8.56
N VAL A 106 -9.99 -7.37 -8.84
CA VAL A 106 -9.78 -6.39 -9.88
C VAL A 106 -8.63 -6.88 -10.76
N ARG A 107 -8.81 -6.77 -12.08
CA ARG A 107 -7.76 -7.02 -13.06
C ARG A 107 -7.36 -5.70 -13.69
N ASP A 108 -6.06 -5.48 -13.78
CA ASP A 108 -5.48 -4.30 -14.43
C ASP A 108 -4.25 -4.75 -15.22
N GLY A 109 -4.36 -4.73 -16.54
CA GLY A 109 -3.41 -5.41 -17.44
C GLY A 109 -3.24 -6.88 -17.04
N ASP A 110 -2.00 -7.28 -16.81
CA ASP A 110 -1.66 -8.63 -16.36
C ASP A 110 -1.77 -8.81 -14.84
N ALA A 111 -1.94 -7.74 -14.06
CA ALA A 111 -2.00 -7.81 -12.61
C ALA A 111 -3.40 -8.17 -12.10
N THR A 112 -3.43 -8.93 -10.99
CA THR A 112 -4.65 -9.23 -10.24
C THR A 112 -4.53 -8.66 -8.84
N TYR A 113 -5.52 -7.86 -8.45
CA TYR A 113 -5.61 -7.20 -7.15
C TYR A 113 -6.86 -7.66 -6.41
N HIS A 114 -6.74 -7.76 -5.09
CA HIS A 114 -7.85 -7.99 -4.18
C HIS A 114 -8.00 -6.74 -3.33
N ILE A 115 -9.06 -5.97 -3.59
CA ILE A 115 -9.28 -4.69 -2.94
C ILE A 115 -10.53 -4.71 -2.06
N ALA A 116 -10.46 -4.05 -0.91
CA ALA A 116 -11.61 -3.79 -0.05
C ALA A 116 -11.61 -2.33 0.39
N LEU A 117 -12.80 -1.75 0.50
CA LEU A 117 -13.00 -0.44 1.11
C LEU A 117 -13.22 -0.60 2.61
N PHE A 118 -12.75 0.37 3.38
CA PHE A 118 -12.95 0.44 4.81
C PHE A 118 -13.22 1.89 5.24
N SER A 119 -13.84 2.03 6.40
CA SER A 119 -14.11 3.27 7.10
C SER A 119 -12.79 3.79 7.69
N LEU A 120 -12.32 4.91 7.17
CA LEU A 120 -11.04 5.48 7.58
C LEU A 120 -11.18 6.11 8.98
N ARG A 121 -10.26 5.78 9.88
CA ARG A 121 -10.09 6.47 11.15
C ARG A 121 -8.92 7.43 11.06
N HIS A 122 -9.21 8.71 11.20
CA HIS A 122 -8.20 9.77 11.09
C HIS A 122 -7.34 9.84 12.33
N ASP A 123 -6.05 10.16 12.14
CA ASP A 123 -5.06 10.39 13.19
C ASP A 123 -4.84 9.23 14.18
N GLU A 124 -5.47 8.08 13.97
CA GLU A 124 -5.29 6.86 14.75
C GLU A 124 -4.66 5.75 13.90
N PRO A 125 -3.78 4.92 14.49
CA PRO A 125 -3.31 3.71 13.84
C PRO A 125 -4.47 2.72 13.67
N MET A 126 -4.60 2.18 12.47
CA MET A 126 -5.54 1.11 12.16
C MET A 126 -4.81 -0.21 12.02
N ARG A 127 -5.38 -1.28 12.56
CA ARG A 127 -4.90 -2.64 12.42
C ARG A 127 -5.69 -3.35 11.32
N PHE A 128 -4.98 -4.11 10.51
CA PHE A 128 -5.52 -4.97 9.48
C PHE A 128 -5.12 -6.41 9.81
N ASP A 129 -6.09 -7.31 9.87
CA ASP A 129 -5.85 -8.75 10.04
C ASP A 129 -6.47 -9.46 8.85
N LEU A 130 -5.62 -10.00 7.99
CA LEU A 130 -5.99 -10.61 6.71
C LEU A 130 -5.61 -12.08 6.68
N GLU A 131 -6.44 -12.89 6.03
CA GLU A 131 -6.17 -14.27 5.68
C GLU A 131 -6.12 -14.40 4.16
N VAL A 132 -4.94 -14.72 3.64
CA VAL A 132 -4.65 -14.76 2.20
C VAL A 132 -4.46 -16.20 1.77
N ARG A 133 -5.47 -16.77 1.11
CA ARG A 133 -5.41 -18.13 0.58
C ARG A 133 -5.08 -18.11 -0.91
N HIS A 134 -3.83 -18.40 -1.24
CA HIS A 134 -3.31 -18.46 -2.61
C HIS A 134 -3.29 -19.90 -3.18
N ASP A 135 -3.23 -20.92 -2.31
CA ASP A 135 -3.44 -22.33 -2.67
C ASP A 135 -4.69 -22.85 -1.95
N ARG A 136 -5.57 -23.56 -2.68
CA ARG A 136 -6.80 -24.15 -2.13
C ARG A 136 -6.52 -25.36 -1.23
N ASN A 137 -5.36 -25.99 -1.37
CA ASN A 137 -4.96 -27.15 -0.60
C ASN A 137 -4.08 -26.80 0.61
N ALA A 138 -3.76 -25.53 0.79
CA ALA A 138 -2.96 -25.04 1.91
C ALA A 138 -3.82 -24.18 2.86
N PRO A 139 -3.44 -24.08 4.15
CA PRO A 139 -4.05 -23.12 5.05
C PRO A 139 -3.85 -21.68 4.55
N PRO A 140 -4.78 -20.75 4.81
CA PRO A 140 -4.58 -19.33 4.50
C PRO A 140 -3.34 -18.78 5.21
N GLN A 141 -2.61 -17.89 4.52
CA GLN A 141 -1.50 -17.17 5.14
C GLN A 141 -2.04 -15.97 5.93
N PRO A 142 -1.75 -15.84 7.24
CA PRO A 142 -2.07 -14.64 7.99
C PRO A 142 -1.14 -13.48 7.60
N VAL A 143 -1.73 -12.32 7.38
CA VAL A 143 -1.03 -11.04 7.17
C VAL A 143 -1.64 -10.03 8.12
N SER A 144 -0.83 -9.53 9.06
CA SER A 144 -1.26 -8.52 10.03
C SER A 144 -0.34 -7.32 10.00
N PHE A 145 -0.90 -6.13 9.89
CA PHE A 145 -0.13 -4.90 9.86
C PHE A 145 -0.91 -3.73 10.47
N ILE A 146 -0.17 -2.71 10.90
CA ILE A 146 -0.72 -1.47 11.45
C ILE A 146 -0.31 -0.33 10.53
N GLN A 147 -1.27 0.50 10.13
CA GLN A 147 -1.03 1.67 9.31
C GLN A 147 -1.71 2.90 9.90
N ARG A 148 -0.98 4.01 9.96
CA ARG A 148 -1.55 5.31 10.35
C ARG A 148 -1.81 6.16 9.12
N PHE A 149 -2.98 6.78 9.06
CA PHE A 149 -3.38 7.63 7.94
C PHE A 149 -3.31 9.09 8.35
N TYR A 150 -2.52 9.88 7.62
CA TYR A 150 -2.37 11.30 7.87
C TYR A 150 -3.27 12.13 6.95
N ILE A 151 -3.84 13.20 7.51
CA ILE A 151 -4.47 14.26 6.74
C ILE A 151 -3.39 15.29 6.39
N GLU A 152 -3.11 15.48 5.10
CA GLU A 152 -2.47 16.71 4.64
C GLU A 152 -3.54 17.79 4.73
N ARG A 153 -3.36 18.73 5.67
CA ARG A 153 -4.24 19.90 5.84
C ARG A 153 -3.84 21.00 4.88
#